data_AF-A0AAN9A000-F1
#
_entry.id   AF-A0AAN9A000-F1
#
_cell.length_a   1.000
_cell.length_b   1.000
_cell.length_c   1.000
_cell.angle_alpha   90.00
_cell.angle_beta   90.00
_cell.angle_gamma   90.00
#
_symmetry.space_group_name_H-M   'P 1'
#
loop_
_entity.id
_entity.type
_entity.pdbx_description
1 polymer ?
#
loop_
_entity_poly.entity_id
_entity_poly.type
_entity_poly.pdbx_seq_one_letter_code
_entity_poly.pdbx_strand_id
1 'polypeptide(L)'
;IIIASYYTDDRGRSPYHIGIKGQTITPDFGWGVRKGAPYRDIIQEVMNRMLESGITNHWMKAIKNSRIRQNRRDATPEQQIWRQLEILESQTILGDENQTVLRMKHVMGVFLILLIGNAVAFLIFLREKFIHK
;
A
#
# COMPACT_ATOMS: atom_id res chain seq x y z
N ILE A 1 11.86 -5.49 1.21
CA ILE A 1 10.53 -6.01 1.62
C ILE A 1 10.71 -7.45 2.14
N ILE A 2 11.41 -7.60 3.27
CA ILE A 2 11.54 -8.87 4.03
C ILE A 2 10.69 -8.74 5.30
N ILE A 3 10.68 -7.54 5.88
CA ILE A 3 9.80 -7.11 6.95
C ILE A 3 8.34 -7.43 6.59
N ALA A 4 7.84 -6.99 5.43
CA ALA A 4 6.44 -7.28 5.08
C ALA A 4 6.14 -8.79 5.03
N SER A 5 7.02 -9.67 4.52
CA SER A 5 6.72 -11.11 4.50
C SER A 5 6.74 -11.79 5.87
N TYR A 6 7.43 -11.23 6.86
CA TYR A 6 7.39 -11.71 8.25
C TYR A 6 6.23 -11.11 9.05
N TYR A 7 5.74 -9.95 8.63
CA TYR A 7 4.65 -9.23 9.27
C TYR A 7 3.46 -9.11 8.33
N THR A 8 3.12 -10.16 7.59
CA THR A 8 1.84 -10.22 6.88
C THR A 8 1.17 -11.50 7.32
N ASP A 9 0.01 -11.35 7.95
CA ASP A 9 -0.85 -12.47 8.37
C ASP A 9 -1.19 -13.36 7.16
N ASP A 10 -1.59 -14.59 7.41
CA ASP A 10 -2.00 -15.62 6.44
C ASP A 10 -3.09 -15.11 5.47
N ARG A 11 -3.80 -14.06 5.90
CA ARG A 11 -4.83 -13.32 5.17
C ARG A 11 -4.31 -12.15 4.32
N GLY A 12 -3.00 -12.01 4.16
CA GLY A 12 -2.38 -10.94 3.37
C GLY A 12 -2.40 -9.57 4.06
N ARG A 13 -2.72 -9.49 5.36
CA ARG A 13 -2.80 -8.22 6.10
C ARG A 13 -1.50 -7.96 6.83
N SER A 14 -0.79 -6.88 6.48
CA SER A 14 0.33 -6.44 7.31
C SER A 14 -0.19 -5.64 8.50
N PRO A 15 0.11 -6.00 9.77
CA PRO A 15 -0.40 -5.31 10.95
C PRO A 15 0.23 -3.92 11.14
N TYR A 16 1.14 -3.51 10.25
CA TYR A 16 1.73 -2.18 10.25
C TYR A 16 1.24 -1.39 9.03
N HIS A 17 0.50 -0.32 9.28
CA HIS A 17 0.31 0.73 8.30
C HIS A 17 1.59 1.58 8.28
N ILE A 18 2.46 1.33 7.30
CA ILE A 18 3.58 2.24 7.04
C ILE A 18 2.97 3.49 6.40
N GLY A 19 2.87 4.58 7.16
CA GLY A 19 2.31 5.82 6.65
C GLY A 19 3.07 6.30 5.41
N ILE A 20 2.35 6.73 4.38
CA ILE A 20 2.93 7.28 3.14
C ILE A 20 3.85 8.49 3.42
N LYS A 21 3.65 9.17 4.57
CA LYS A 21 4.48 10.28 5.07
C LYS A 21 5.37 9.90 6.27
N GLY A 22 5.57 8.62 6.57
CA GLY A 22 6.32 8.15 7.73
C GLY A 22 7.80 7.99 7.41
N GLN A 23 8.66 8.60 8.24
CA GLN A 23 10.10 8.37 8.24
C GLN A 23 10.39 6.88 8.00
N THR A 24 11.09 6.59 6.91
CA THR A 24 11.62 5.25 6.71
C THR A 24 12.71 5.10 7.77
N ILE A 25 12.39 4.43 8.87
CA ILE A 25 13.42 3.84 9.71
C ILE A 25 14.05 2.81 8.79
N THR A 26 15.14 3.20 8.14
CA THR A 26 15.95 2.30 7.33
C THR A 26 16.78 1.54 8.34
N PRO A 27 16.46 0.28 8.68
CA PRO A 27 17.39 -0.52 9.46
C PRO A 27 18.69 -0.61 8.65
N ASP A 28 19.73 0.07 9.11
CA ASP A 28 21.05 -0.09 8.54
C ASP A 28 21.56 -1.46 8.93
N PHE A 29 21.64 -2.35 7.94
CA PHE A 29 22.23 -3.66 8.10
C PHE A 29 23.74 -3.53 7.89
N GLY A 30 24.48 -3.63 8.98
CA GLY A 30 25.95 -3.61 8.97
C GLY A 30 26.55 -4.98 9.30
N TRP A 31 27.81 -5.16 8.91
CA TRP A 31 28.60 -6.30 9.36
C TRP A 31 29.13 -6.03 10.78
N GLY A 32 28.82 -6.92 11.72
CA GLY A 32 29.29 -6.83 13.10
C GLY A 32 30.78 -7.18 13.21
N VAL A 33 31.67 -6.21 12.94
CA VAL A 33 33.13 -6.38 13.08
C VAL A 33 33.60 -5.80 14.41
N ARG A 34 34.43 -6.56 15.15
CA ARG A 34 35.02 -6.07 16.41
C ARG A 34 35.92 -4.86 16.16
N LYS A 35 35.90 -3.89 17.09
CA LYS A 35 36.81 -2.74 17.06
C LYS A 35 38.26 -3.24 17.12
N GLY A 36 39.10 -2.75 16.20
CA GLY A 36 40.51 -3.14 16.10
C GLY A 36 40.78 -4.44 15.33
N ALA A 37 39.76 -5.05 14.71
CA ALA A 37 39.99 -6.20 13.85
C ALA A 37 40.86 -5.81 12.63
N PRO A 38 41.93 -6.56 12.32
CA PRO A 38 42.88 -6.20 11.26
C PRO A 38 42.28 -6.25 9.85
N TYR A 39 41.15 -6.93 9.67
CA TYR A 39 40.44 -7.06 8.40
C TYR A 39 39.31 -6.02 8.22
N ARG A 40 39.08 -5.14 9.19
CA ARG A 40 37.96 -4.19 9.14
C ARG A 40 38.04 -3.30 7.89
N ASP A 41 39.22 -2.76 7.63
CA ASP A 41 39.42 -1.80 6.54
C ASP A 41 39.28 -2.47 5.18
N ILE A 42 39.80 -3.70 5.05
CA ILE A 42 39.65 -4.52 3.84
C ILE A 42 38.17 -4.83 3.57
N ILE A 43 37.42 -5.24 4.60
CA ILE A 43 35.98 -5.52 4.44
C ILE A 43 35.23 -4.25 4.04
N GLN A 44 35.54 -3.11 4.67
CA GLN A 44 34.89 -1.84 4.33
C GLN A 44 35.16 -1.43 2.88
N GLU A 45 36.40 -1.58 2.41
CA GLU A 45 36.77 -1.27 1.04
C GLU A 45 36.02 -2.16 0.04
N VAL A 46 35.98 -3.47 0.29
CA VAL A 46 35.25 -4.42 -0.56
C VAL A 46 33.75 -4.11 -0.57
N MET A 47 33.16 -3.75 0.58
CA MET A 47 31.76 -3.32 0.67
C MET A 47 31.49 -2.07 -0.16
N ASN A 48 32.36 -1.06 -0.09
CA ASN A 48 32.22 0.15 -0.90
C ASN A 48 32.30 -0.17 -2.40
N ARG A 49 33.25 -1.00 -2.83
CA ARG A 49 33.37 -1.44 -4.22
C ARG A 49 32.14 -2.22 -4.69
N MET A 50 31.55 -3.05 -3.83
CA MET A 50 30.29 -3.76 -4.13
C MET A 50 29.11 -2.80 -4.28
N LEU A 51 29.03 -1.75 -3.45
CA LEU A 51 28.00 -0.72 -3.58
C LEU A 51 28.18 0.09 -4.87
N GLU A 52 29.39 0.53 -5.17
CA GLU A 52 29.73 1.32 -6.36
C GLU A 52 29.53 0.54 -7.67
N SER A 53 29.89 -0.75 -7.69
CA SER A 53 29.66 -1.62 -8.85
C SER A 53 28.18 -1.91 -9.12
N GLY A 54 27.29 -1.57 -8.18
CA GLY A 54 25.86 -1.87 -8.28
C GLY A 54 25.52 -3.36 -8.13
N ILE A 55 26.48 -4.20 -7.70
CA ILE A 55 26.23 -5.64 -7.50
C ILE A 55 25.15 -5.86 -6.45
N THR A 56 25.10 -5.01 -5.42
CA THR A 56 24.06 -5.03 -4.38
C THR A 56 22.67 -4.83 -4.99
N ASN A 57 22.53 -3.90 -5.94
CA ASN A 57 21.27 -3.65 -6.64
C ASN A 57 20.88 -4.84 -7.52
N HIS A 58 21.86 -5.43 -8.21
CA HIS A 58 21.65 -6.63 -9.02
C HIS A 58 21.11 -7.79 -8.18
N TRP A 59 21.77 -8.11 -7.05
CA TRP A 59 21.33 -9.18 -6.15
C TRP A 59 19.97 -8.88 -5.50
N MET A 60 19.73 -7.64 -5.09
CA MET A 60 18.43 -7.25 -4.52
C MET A 60 17.31 -7.47 -5.54
N LYS A 61 17.53 -7.11 -6.81
CA LYS A 61 16.59 -7.36 -7.91
C LYS A 61 16.42 -8.85 -8.16
N ALA A 62 17.50 -9.63 -8.17
CA ALA A 62 17.46 -11.08 -8.36
C ALA A 62 16.65 -11.77 -7.25
N ILE A 63 16.92 -11.46 -5.98
CA ILE A 63 16.19 -11.99 -4.82
C ILE A 63 14.70 -11.61 -4.90
N LYS A 64 14.40 -10.35 -5.18
CA LYS A 64 13.02 -9.87 -5.37
C LYS A 64 12.31 -10.67 -6.47
N ASN A 65 12.95 -10.87 -7.62
CA ASN A 65 12.39 -11.61 -8.74
C ASN A 65 12.18 -13.10 -8.41
N SER A 66 13.14 -13.74 -7.76
CA SER A 66 13.02 -15.12 -7.30
C SER A 66 11.85 -15.28 -6.33
N ARG A 67 11.67 -14.34 -5.40
CA ARG A 67 10.54 -14.36 -4.48
C ARG A 67 9.21 -14.13 -5.16
N ILE A 68 9.12 -13.19 -6.11
CA ILE A 68 7.92 -12.99 -6.92
C ILE A 68 7.55 -14.28 -7.67
N ARG A 69 8.54 -14.96 -8.25
CA ARG A 69 8.33 -16.24 -8.93
C ARG A 69 7.80 -17.31 -7.98
N GLN A 70 8.37 -17.42 -6.78
CA GLN A 70 7.91 -18.36 -5.76
C GLN A 70 6.48 -18.03 -5.31
N ASN A 71 6.20 -16.78 -4.94
CA ASN A 71 4.87 -16.32 -4.56
C ASN A 71 3.81 -16.46 -5.67
N ARG A 72 4.21 -16.58 -6.95
CA ARG A 72 3.30 -16.88 -8.06
C ARG A 72 3.00 -18.36 -8.18
N ARG A 73 3.97 -19.23 -7.86
CA ARG A 73 3.78 -20.69 -7.83
C ARG A 73 2.88 -21.11 -6.67
N ASP A 74 3.03 -20.46 -5.53
CA ASP A 74 2.34 -20.82 -4.29
C ASP A 74 0.97 -20.12 -4.14
N ALA A 75 0.59 -19.23 -5.06
CA ALA A 75 -0.65 -18.47 -4.96
C ALA A 75 -1.87 -19.26 -5.46
N THR A 76 -2.89 -19.36 -4.61
CA THR A 76 -4.23 -19.84 -4.94
C THR A 76 -4.89 -18.90 -5.96
N PRO A 77 -5.79 -19.38 -6.86
CA PRO A 77 -6.42 -18.52 -7.88
C PRO A 77 -7.10 -17.26 -7.32
N GLU A 78 -7.74 -17.37 -6.16
CA GLU A 78 -8.38 -16.22 -5.49
C GLU A 78 -7.38 -15.12 -5.08
N GLN A 79 -6.18 -15.51 -4.62
CA GLN A 79 -5.14 -14.56 -4.23
C GLN A 79 -4.56 -13.81 -5.43
N GLN A 80 -4.62 -14.40 -6.63
CA GLN A 80 -4.18 -13.74 -7.86
C GLN A 80 -5.14 -12.62 -8.28
N ILE A 81 -6.45 -12.81 -8.07
CA ILE A 81 -7.49 -11.80 -8.34
C ILE A 81 -7.32 -10.60 -7.41
N TRP A 82 -7.17 -10.83 -6.11
CA TRP A 82 -6.94 -9.75 -5.14
C TRP A 82 -5.67 -8.93 -5.43
N ARG A 83 -4.58 -9.59 -5.85
CA ARG A 83 -3.35 -8.89 -6.29
C ARG A 83 -3.57 -8.03 -7.53
N GLN A 84 -4.38 -8.49 -8.50
CA GLN A 84 -4.69 -7.66 -9.68
C GLN A 84 -5.51 -6.43 -9.30
N LEU A 85 -6.49 -6.58 -8.41
CA LEU A 85 -7.28 -5.46 -7.87
C LEU A 85 -6.39 -4.43 -7.13
N GLU A 86 -5.45 -4.89 -6.31
CA GLU A 86 -4.51 -4.02 -5.58
C GLU A 86 -3.53 -3.29 -6.52
N ILE A 87 -3.10 -3.92 -7.62
CA ILE A 87 -2.27 -3.27 -8.64
C ILE A 87 -3.08 -2.18 -9.38
N LEU A 88 -4.35 -2.42 -9.69
CA LEU A 88 -5.24 -1.41 -10.28
C LEU A 88 -5.47 -0.23 -9.32
N GLU A 89 -5.65 -0.52 -8.03
CA GLU A 89 -5.86 0.51 -7.01
C GLU A 89 -4.58 1.33 -6.75
N SER A 90 -3.41 0.69 -6.73
CA SER A 90 -2.14 1.41 -6.56
C SER A 90 -1.74 2.23 -7.80
N GLN A 91 -2.07 1.78 -9.01
CA GLN A 91 -1.89 2.58 -10.24
C GLN A 91 -2.80 3.82 -10.28
N THR A 92 -3.98 3.77 -9.66
CA THR A 92 -4.86 4.95 -9.53
C THR A 92 -4.43 5.93 -8.44
N ILE A 93 -3.52 5.55 -7.55
CA ILE A 93 -2.98 6.42 -6.49
C ILE A 93 -1.66 7.09 -6.91
N LEU A 94 -0.86 6.43 -7.76
CA LEU A 94 0.45 6.92 -8.22
C LEU A 94 0.41 7.64 -9.58
N GLY A 95 -0.70 7.54 -10.30
CA GLY A 95 -0.96 8.32 -11.51
C GLY A 95 -1.83 9.53 -11.19
N ASP A 96 -1.25 10.72 -11.31
CA ASP A 96 -1.91 12.02 -11.34
C ASP A 96 -2.11 12.70 -9.96
N GLU A 97 -1.13 13.53 -9.57
CA GLU A 97 -1.16 14.37 -8.36
C GLU A 97 -2.31 15.41 -8.33
N ASN A 98 -3.23 15.42 -9.31
CA ASN A 98 -4.31 16.41 -9.32
C ASN A 98 -5.67 15.94 -9.84
N GLN A 99 -5.87 14.65 -10.13
CA GLN A 99 -7.18 14.15 -10.56
C GLN A 99 -7.68 13.02 -9.67
N THR A 100 -8.22 13.39 -8.52
CA THR A 100 -9.04 12.47 -7.74
C THR A 100 -10.32 12.18 -8.54
N VAL A 101 -10.36 11.04 -9.24
CA VAL A 101 -11.56 10.57 -9.93
C VAL A 101 -12.71 10.53 -8.93
N LEU A 102 -13.76 11.31 -9.20
CA LEU A 102 -14.89 11.48 -8.29
C LEU A 102 -15.68 10.16 -8.19
N ARG A 103 -15.32 9.34 -7.19
CA ARG A 103 -16.01 8.06 -6.93
C ARG A 103 -17.41 8.33 -6.36
N MET A 104 -18.37 7.43 -6.62
CA MET A 104 -19.76 7.52 -6.12
C MET A 104 -19.87 7.78 -4.61
N LYS A 105 -18.89 7.32 -3.81
CA LYS A 105 -18.83 7.59 -2.37
C LYS A 105 -18.81 9.09 -2.01
N HIS A 106 -18.23 9.93 -2.87
CA HIS A 106 -18.17 11.38 -2.67
C HIS A 106 -19.52 12.07 -2.93
N VAL A 107 -20.31 11.56 -3.88
CA VAL A 107 -21.59 12.15 -4.29
C VAL A 107 -22.76 11.61 -3.45
N MET A 108 -22.57 10.48 -2.76
CA MET A 108 -23.59 9.81 -1.96
C MET A 108 -24.23 10.73 -0.90
N GLY A 109 -23.45 11.60 -0.25
CA GLY A 109 -23.96 12.54 0.73
C GLY A 109 -24.94 13.56 0.15
N VAL A 110 -24.67 14.07 -1.06
CA VAL A 110 -25.54 15.02 -1.76
C VAL A 110 -26.88 14.38 -2.10
N PHE A 111 -26.86 13.14 -2.60
CA PHE A 111 -28.08 12.38 -2.87
C PHE A 111 -28.90 12.11 -1.60
N LEU A 112 -28.24 11.85 -0.47
CA LEU A 112 -28.92 11.58 0.79
C LEU A 112 -29.63 12.84 1.32
N ILE A 113 -28.99 14.01 1.21
CA ILE A 113 -29.61 15.29 1.55
C ILE A 113 -30.82 15.58 0.65
N LEU A 114 -30.70 15.36 -0.67
CA LEU A 114 -31.79 15.54 -1.62
C LEU A 114 -32.99 14.63 -1.30
N LEU A 115 -32.72 13.37 -0.96
CA LEU A 115 -33.75 12.40 -0.61
C LEU A 115 -34.49 12.80 0.68
N ILE A 116 -33.75 13.22 1.71
CA ILE A 116 -34.35 13.69 2.97
C ILE A 116 -35.19 14.94 2.71
N GLY A 117 -34.68 15.90 1.92
CA GLY A 117 -35.43 17.12 1.58
C GLY A 117 -36.75 16.82 0.88
N ASN A 118 -36.73 15.93 -0.10
CA ASN A 118 -37.94 15.48 -0.79
C ASN A 118 -38.91 14.75 0.15
N ALA A 119 -38.42 13.91 1.06
CA ALA A 119 -39.25 13.22 2.03
C ALA A 119 -39.96 14.20 2.99
N VAL A 120 -39.24 15.22 3.47
CA VAL A 120 -39.81 16.26 4.35
C VAL A 120 -40.87 17.06 3.61
N ALA A 121 -40.60 17.51 2.38
CA ALA A 121 -41.57 18.24 1.56
C ALA A 121 -42.83 17.41 1.32
N PHE A 122 -42.67 16.13 1.02
CA PHE A 122 -43.78 15.20 0.83
C PHE A 122 -44.64 15.05 2.10
N LEU A 123 -44.02 14.96 3.28
CA LEU A 123 -44.73 14.89 4.56
C LEU A 123 -45.53 16.18 4.85
N ILE A 124 -44.95 17.34 4.55
CA ILE A 124 -45.64 18.63 4.70
C ILE A 124 -46.88 18.68 3.78
N PHE A 125 -46.71 18.28 2.52
CA PHE A 125 -47.81 18.24 1.55
C PHE A 125 -48.94 17.28 1.97
N LEU A 126 -48.59 16.09 2.47
CA LEU A 126 -49.59 15.16 3.02
C LEU A 126 -50.35 15.79 4.20
N ARG A 127 -49.64 16.42 5.13
CA ARG A 127 -50.25 17.10 6.28
C ARG A 127 -51.22 18.18 5.83
N GLU A 128 -50.83 19.03 4.88
CA GLU A 128 -51.69 20.08 4.35
C GLU A 128 -52.97 19.51 3.73
N LYS A 129 -52.83 18.45 2.91
CA LYS A 129 -53.97 17.77 2.28
C LYS A 129 -54.94 17.13 3.28
N PHE A 130 -54.46 16.66 4.43
CA PHE A 130 -55.31 16.07 5.47
C PHE A 130 -55.97 17.12 6.38
N ILE A 131 -55.35 18.29 6.57
CA ILE A 131 -55.89 19.38 7.41
C ILE A 131 -56.90 20.24 6.63
N HIS A 132 -56.69 20.47 5.33
CA HIS A 132 -57.60 21.24 4.46
C HIS A 132 -58.71 20.39 3.80
N LYS A 133 -59.06 19.27 4.44
CA LYS A 133 -60.19 18.43 4.06
C LYS A 133 -61.33 18.63 5.04
#